data_AF-A0A6N0NSH8-F1
#
_entry.id   AF-A0A6N0NSH8-F1
#
_cell.length_a   1.000
_cell.length_b   1.000
_cell.length_c   1.000
_cell.angle_alpha   90.00
_cell.angle_beta   90.00
_cell.angle_gamma   90.00
#
_symmetry.space_group_name_H-M   'P 1'
#
loop_
_entity.id
_entity.type
_entity.pdbx_description
1 polymer ?
#
loop_
_entity_poly.entity_id
_entity_poly.type
_entity_poly.pdbx_seq_one_letter_code
_entity_poly.pdbx_strand_id
1 'polypeptide(L)'
;MQVRMLEKEFDGILSSLKSLVYEYNSKIKQYNVYLKPFHVVYKNGKKYIYIGKYWYKLEKFNGKLKWIYLGKTKPMEQLPDPPQLPEITIVKDETSYTFDDSLLNQLDRYRGF
;
A
#
# COMPACT_ATOMS: atom_id res chain seq x y z
N MET A 1 4.99 19.31 -4.98
CA MET A 1 3.77 20.01 -5.47
C MET A 1 2.60 19.04 -5.42
N GLN A 2 1.37 19.49 -5.17
CA GLN A 2 0.21 18.59 -5.25
C GLN A 2 -0.24 18.41 -6.70
N VAL A 3 -0.41 17.16 -7.13
CA VAL A 3 -0.93 16.78 -8.43
C VAL A 3 -2.35 16.28 -8.25
N ARG A 4 -3.22 16.67 -9.17
CA ARG A 4 -4.58 16.14 -9.29
C ARG A 4 -4.70 15.35 -10.59
N MET A 5 -5.21 14.13 -10.50
CA MET A 5 -5.34 13.20 -11.61
C MET A 5 -6.76 12.61 -11.64
N LEU A 6 -7.29 12.32 -12.82
CA LEU A 6 -8.60 11.69 -12.95
C LEU A 6 -8.58 10.26 -12.40
N GLU A 7 -9.71 9.79 -11.87
CA GLU A 7 -9.81 8.44 -11.30
C GLU A 7 -9.31 7.35 -12.25
N LYS A 8 -9.77 7.40 -13.52
CA LYS A 8 -9.40 6.42 -14.55
C LYS A 8 -7.90 6.36 -14.81
N GLU A 9 -7.21 7.49 -14.74
CA GLU A 9 -5.76 7.58 -14.98
C GLU A 9 -4.98 7.05 -13.76
N PHE A 10 -5.45 7.39 -12.55
CA PHE A 10 -4.79 7.01 -11.32
C PHE A 10 -5.02 5.54 -10.93
N ASP A 11 -6.12 4.93 -11.34
CA ASP A 11 -6.43 3.53 -11.02
C ASP A 11 -5.34 2.57 -11.54
N GLY A 12 -4.73 2.87 -12.69
CA GLY A 12 -3.58 2.12 -13.20
C GLY A 12 -2.37 2.20 -12.26
N ILE A 13 -2.05 3.40 -11.79
CA ILE A 13 -0.96 3.64 -10.82
C ILE A 13 -1.24 2.89 -9.52
N LEU A 14 -2.45 3.03 -8.98
CA LEU A 14 -2.85 2.39 -7.73
C LEU A 14 -2.82 0.86 -7.84
N SER A 15 -3.20 0.31 -9.00
CA SER A 15 -3.12 -1.12 -9.28
C SER A 15 -1.66 -1.61 -9.27
N SER A 16 -0.77 -0.92 -9.98
CA SER A 16 0.67 -1.25 -10.00
C SER A 16 1.28 -1.24 -8.59
N LEU A 17 0.97 -0.21 -7.79
CA LEU A 17 1.44 -0.12 -6.40
C LEU A 17 0.96 -1.29 -5.53
N LYS A 18 -0.30 -1.71 -5.68
CA LYS A 18 -0.84 -2.87 -4.96
C LYS A 18 -0.17 -4.17 -5.39
N SER A 19 0.09 -4.33 -6.70
CA SER A 19 0.75 -5.53 -7.24
C SER A 19 2.13 -5.73 -6.66
N LEU A 20 2.93 -4.67 -6.46
CA LEU A 20 4.22 -4.77 -5.77
C LEU A 20 4.10 -5.39 -4.37
N VAL A 21 3.07 -4.99 -3.61
CA VAL A 21 2.82 -5.55 -2.28
C VAL A 21 2.34 -6.99 -2.35
N TYR A 22 1.50 -7.34 -3.33
CA TYR A 22 1.04 -8.70 -3.51
C TYR A 22 2.16 -9.66 -3.92
N GLU A 23 3.02 -9.24 -4.86
CA GLU A 23 4.20 -10.00 -5.25
C GLU A 23 5.14 -10.21 -4.06
N TYR A 24 5.40 -9.16 -3.29
CA TYR A 24 6.18 -9.27 -2.07
C TYR A 24 5.55 -10.25 -1.06
N ASN A 25 4.26 -10.12 -0.78
CA ASN A 25 3.53 -11.01 0.13
C ASN A 25 3.55 -12.47 -0.34
N SER A 26 3.57 -12.72 -1.65
CA SER A 26 3.68 -14.09 -2.19
C SER A 26 5.00 -14.77 -1.80
N LYS A 27 6.09 -14.01 -1.69
CA LYS A 27 7.43 -14.48 -1.30
C LYS A 27 7.53 -14.76 0.20
N ILE A 28 6.71 -14.11 1.02
CA ILE A 28 6.79 -14.22 2.49
C ILE A 28 5.62 -14.97 3.12
N LYS A 29 4.70 -15.53 2.32
CA LYS A 29 3.49 -16.21 2.80
C LYS A 29 3.75 -17.29 3.86
N GLN A 30 4.89 -17.97 3.77
CA GLN A 30 5.30 -19.04 4.70
C GLN A 30 5.51 -18.55 6.14
N TYR A 31 5.73 -17.23 6.34
CA TYR A 31 5.92 -16.64 7.66
C TYR A 31 4.60 -16.22 8.34
N ASN A 32 3.45 -16.42 7.68
CA ASN A 32 2.12 -16.00 8.15
C ASN A 32 2.00 -14.51 8.53
N VAL A 33 2.89 -13.68 7.97
CA VAL A 33 2.85 -12.24 8.09
C VAL A 33 2.74 -11.61 6.71
N TYR A 34 2.09 -10.46 6.65
CA TYR A 34 1.76 -9.80 5.40
C TYR A 34 1.86 -8.29 5.57
N LEU A 35 2.40 -7.64 4.56
CA LEU A 35 2.32 -6.20 4.43
C LEU A 35 0.95 -5.83 3.85
N LYS A 36 0.19 -4.98 4.53
CA LYS A 36 -1.15 -4.61 4.12
C LYS A 36 -1.10 -3.83 2.80
N PRO A 37 -1.71 -4.34 1.71
CA PRO A 37 -1.62 -3.71 0.39
C PRO A 37 -2.13 -2.27 0.38
N PHE A 38 -3.23 -2.01 1.07
CA PHE A 38 -3.73 -0.65 1.25
C PHE A 38 -4.51 -0.49 2.55
N HIS A 39 -4.45 0.69 3.14
CA HIS A 39 -5.30 1.13 4.24
C HIS A 39 -6.06 2.37 3.83
N VAL A 40 -7.38 2.32 3.97
CA VAL A 40 -8.28 3.43 3.67
C VAL A 40 -8.74 4.05 4.97
N VAL A 41 -8.65 5.38 5.06
CA VAL A 41 -9.25 6.18 6.14
C VAL A 41 -10.22 7.17 5.52
N TYR A 42 -11.40 7.32 6.12
CA TYR A 42 -12.39 8.32 5.71
C TYR A 42 -12.38 9.47 6.73
N LYS A 43 -12.20 10.70 6.27
CA LYS A 43 -12.22 11.89 7.12
C LYS A 43 -12.75 13.09 6.35
N ASN A 44 -13.75 13.79 6.88
CA ASN A 44 -14.36 15.00 6.31
C ASN A 44 -14.77 14.82 4.83
N GLY A 45 -15.44 13.72 4.50
CA GLY A 45 -15.86 13.41 3.13
C GLY A 45 -14.74 12.98 2.18
N LYS A 46 -13.48 12.98 2.63
CA LYS A 46 -12.31 12.59 1.84
C LYS A 46 -11.84 11.19 2.20
N LYS A 47 -11.31 10.48 1.20
CA LYS A 47 -10.76 9.12 1.35
C LYS A 47 -9.24 9.16 1.23
N TYR A 48 -8.54 8.76 2.30
CA TYR A 48 -7.09 8.72 2.40
C TYR A 48 -6.61 7.29 2.20
N ILE A 49 -5.69 7.06 1.27
CA ILE A 49 -5.16 5.73 0.95
C ILE A 49 -3.66 5.70 1.26
N TYR A 50 -3.25 4.71 2.05
CA TYR A 50 -1.85 4.39 2.37
C TYR A 50 -1.53 3.00 1.82
N ILE A 51 -0.42 2.84 1.09
CA ILE A 51 -0.01 1.56 0.50
C ILE A 51 1.13 0.96 1.32
N GLY A 52 1.06 -0.35 1.59
CA GLY A 52 2.17 -1.11 2.18
C GLY A 52 2.75 -0.56 3.48
N LYS A 53 1.95 0.10 4.32
CA LYS A 53 2.43 0.82 5.52
C LYS A 53 2.42 -0.01 6.80
N TYR A 54 1.64 -1.09 6.83
CA TYR A 54 1.28 -1.77 8.06
C TYR A 54 1.43 -3.27 7.94
N TRP A 55 2.03 -3.89 8.94
CA TRP A 55 2.22 -5.33 9.01
C TRP A 55 1.08 -5.99 9.77
N TYR A 56 0.68 -7.16 9.29
CA TYR A 56 -0.32 -7.98 9.94
C TYR A 56 0.09 -9.45 9.96
N LYS A 57 -0.29 -10.15 11.02
CA LYS A 57 -0.28 -11.60 11.10
C LYS A 57 -1.65 -12.14 10.77
N LEU A 58 -1.70 -13.25 10.04
CA LEU A 58 -2.94 -14.00 9.84
C LEU A 58 -2.97 -15.18 10.80
N GLU A 59 -3.99 -15.23 11.66
CA GLU A 59 -4.22 -16.36 12.57
C GLU A 59 -5.60 -16.97 12.35
N LYS A 60 -5.72 -18.28 12.58
CA LYS A 60 -7.01 -18.99 12.52
C LYS A 60 -7.46 -19.30 13.94
N PHE A 61 -8.60 -18.73 14.34
CA PHE A 61 -9.20 -18.95 15.65
C PHE A 61 -10.62 -19.47 15.48
N ASN A 62 -10.90 -20.68 15.97
CA ASN A 62 -12.21 -21.35 15.84
C ASN A 62 -12.74 -21.35 14.40
N GLY A 63 -11.87 -21.68 13.44
CA GLY A 63 -12.24 -21.70 12.01
C GLY A 63 -12.28 -20.33 11.32
N LYS A 64 -12.26 -19.22 12.07
CA LYS A 64 -12.29 -17.85 11.54
C LYS A 64 -10.88 -17.29 11.36
N LEU A 65 -10.65 -16.59 10.26
CA LEU A 65 -9.41 -15.85 10.04
C LEU A 65 -9.45 -14.53 10.81
N LYS A 66 -8.37 -14.24 11.54
CA LYS A 66 -8.15 -13.01 12.29
C LYS A 66 -6.87 -12.35 11.80
N TRP A 67 -6.97 -11.09 11.42
CA TRP A 67 -5.83 -10.24 11.11
C TRP A 67 -5.38 -9.52 12.39
N ILE A 68 -4.13 -9.72 12.78
CA ILE A 68 -3.53 -9.12 13.98
C ILE A 68 -2.53 -8.07 13.52
N TYR A 69 -2.70 -6.83 13.97
CA TYR A 69 -1.79 -5.73 13.65
C TYR A 69 -0.44 -5.92 14.36
N LEU A 70 0.66 -5.78 13.61
CA LEU A 70 2.03 -5.97 14.12
C LEU A 70 2.85 -4.67 14.18
N GLY A 71 2.35 -3.57 13.61
CA GLY A 71 3.08 -2.30 13.57
C GLY A 71 3.39 -1.82 12.15
N LYS A 72 4.33 -0.88 12.05
CA LYS A 72 4.82 -0.29 10.78
C LYS A 72 6.19 -0.84 10.36
N THR A 73 6.95 -1.39 11.30
CA THR A 73 8.30 -1.91 11.08
C THR A 73 8.26 -3.36 10.64
N LYS A 74 9.29 -3.79 9.88
CA LYS A 74 9.48 -5.18 9.47
C LYS A 74 9.49 -6.07 10.73
N PRO A 75 8.59 -7.05 10.87
CA PRO A 75 8.39 -7.76 12.14
C PRO A 75 9.46 -8.82 12.44
N MET A 76 10.27 -9.19 11.44
CA MET A 76 11.28 -10.25 11.52
C MET A 76 12.45 -9.90 10.62
N GLU A 77 13.69 -10.07 11.10
CA GLU A 77 14.91 -9.70 10.36
C GLU A 77 15.12 -10.57 9.12
N GLN A 78 14.80 -11.86 9.20
CA GLN A 78 14.92 -12.84 8.12
C GLN A 78 13.97 -12.61 6.94
N LEU A 79 13.00 -11.70 7.05
CA LEU A 79 12.16 -11.34 5.92
C LEU A 79 12.98 -10.53 4.91
N PRO A 80 12.81 -10.78 3.60
CA PRO A 80 13.35 -9.89 2.58
C PRO A 80 12.86 -8.46 2.82
N ASP A 81 13.58 -7.48 2.29
CA ASP A 81 13.14 -6.10 2.46
C ASP A 81 11.85 -5.84 1.66
N PRO A 82 10.90 -5.09 2.23
CA PRO A 82 9.67 -4.74 1.54
C PRO A 82 9.96 -3.88 0.31
N PRO A 83 9.06 -3.86 -0.68
CA PRO A 83 9.19 -2.93 -1.80
C PRO A 83 9.28 -1.49 -1.27
N GLN A 84 10.17 -0.67 -1.84
CA GLN A 84 10.24 0.74 -1.48
C GLN A 84 9.00 1.45 -2.01
N LEU A 85 8.02 1.63 -1.15
CA LEU A 85 6.78 2.28 -1.52
C LEU A 85 6.84 3.76 -1.15
N PRO A 86 6.21 4.61 -1.98
CA PRO A 86 6.02 6.00 -1.63
C PRO A 86 5.29 6.14 -0.29
N GLU A 87 5.89 6.85 0.67
CA GLU A 87 5.21 7.28 1.90
C GLU A 87 4.29 8.47 1.64
N ILE A 88 3.33 8.29 0.74
CA ILE A 88 2.44 9.37 0.32
C ILE A 88 1.04 9.17 0.87
N THR A 89 0.35 10.29 0.99
CA THR A 89 -1.08 10.32 1.23
C THR A 89 -1.78 10.56 -0.09
N ILE A 90 -2.57 9.58 -0.51
CA ILE A 90 -3.44 9.71 -1.68
C ILE A 90 -4.83 10.10 -1.18
N VAL A 91 -5.33 11.23 -1.62
CA VAL A 91 -6.66 11.74 -1.27
C VAL A 91 -7.59 11.54 -2.47
N LYS A 92 -8.62 10.71 -2.32
CA LYS A 92 -9.68 10.57 -3.31
C LYS A 92 -10.84 11.52 -2.98
N ASP A 93 -11.22 12.32 -3.97
CA ASP A 93 -12.48 13.06 -4.06
C ASP A 93 -13.44 12.37 -5.08
N GLU A 94 -14.59 12.96 -5.41
CA GLU A 94 -15.65 12.30 -6.20
C GLU A 94 -15.18 11.69 -7.53
N THR A 95 -14.31 12.37 -8.27
CA THR A 95 -13.86 11.97 -9.62
C THR A 95 -12.35 12.01 -9.82
N SER A 96 -11.59 12.33 -8.77
CA SER A 96 -10.15 12.59 -8.88
C SER A 96 -9.37 12.16 -7.65
N TYR A 97 -8.09 11.88 -7.86
CA TYR A 97 -7.10 11.68 -6.82
C TYR A 97 -6.16 12.88 -6.74
N THR A 98 -5.85 13.30 -5.51
CA THR A 98 -4.84 14.30 -5.20
C THR A 98 -3.73 13.65 -4.38
N PHE A 99 -2.48 13.86 -4.79
CA PHE A 99 -1.30 13.30 -4.14
C PHE A 99 -0.09 14.21 -4.38
N ASP A 100 0.99 13.97 -3.64
CA ASP A 100 2.24 14.70 -3.83
C ASP A 100 2.99 14.22 -5.09
N ASP A 101 3.52 15.15 -5.89
CA ASP A 101 4.28 14.87 -7.12
C ASP A 101 5.49 13.96 -6.91
N SER A 102 6.03 13.88 -5.69
CA SER A 102 7.05 12.89 -5.33
C SER A 102 6.64 11.46 -5.68
N LEU A 103 5.34 11.15 -5.72
CA LEU A 103 4.84 9.87 -6.22
C LEU A 103 5.28 9.60 -7.65
N LEU A 104 5.08 10.57 -8.55
CA LEU A 104 5.39 10.40 -9.97
C LEU A 104 6.91 10.27 -10.15
N ASN A 105 7.67 11.11 -9.46
CA ASN A 105 9.13 11.04 -9.45
C ASN A 105 9.67 9.70 -8.95
N GLN A 106 8.98 9.06 -8.00
CA GLN A 106 9.35 7.73 -7.51
C GLN A 106 8.93 6.64 -8.50
N LEU A 107 7.75 6.76 -9.10
CA LEU A 107 7.27 5.81 -10.12
C LEU A 107 8.12 5.84 -11.40
N ASP A 108 8.63 7.00 -11.82
CA ASP A 108 9.51 7.11 -12.99
C ASP A 108 10.86 6.43 -12.73
N ARG A 109 11.42 6.57 -11.52
CA ARG A 109 12.60 5.79 -11.09
C ARG A 109 12.35 4.28 -11.09
N TYR A 110 11.10 3.86 -10.86
CA TYR A 110 10.68 2.46 -10.93
C TYR A 110 10.48 1.95 -12.37
N ARG A 111 10.13 2.83 -13.31
CA ARG A 111 9.87 2.46 -14.71
C ARG A 111 11.11 2.44 -15.59
N GLY A 112 12.26 2.91 -15.11
CA GLY A 112 13.56 2.73 -15.76
C GLY A 112 13.59 3.27 -17.19
N PHE A 113 13.63 4.59 -17.32
CA PHE A 113 14.25 5.26 -18.48
C PHE A 113 15.63 5.77 -18.07
#